data_AF-A0A151ET49-F1
#
_entry.id   AF-A0A151ET49-F1
#
_cell.length_a   1.000
_cell.length_b   1.000
_cell.length_c   1.000
_cell.angle_alpha   90.00
_cell.angle_beta   90.00
_cell.angle_gamma   90.00
#
_symmetry.space_group_name_H-M   'P 1'
#
loop_
_entity.id
_entity.type
_entity.pdbx_description
1 polymer ?
#
loop_
_entity_poly.entity_id
_entity_poly.type
_entity_poly.pdbx_seq_one_letter_code
_entity_poly.pdbx_strand_id
1 'polypeptide(L)'
;MELPKQRKIYSDLETRFTDLESLTKELKRRKLTGLLKLTFDACEGIIFFDDGGIIDGYEVFRDELPVKDRKGRSTIERSKIEPGTIDVYELPREILQIFVMTLRERPNQRLHTMYTDFRKLLIFLEQHKLYGTLEVKTSRGRGYVLLDAGKPIDVFFCDRCGSDALEELLDLVDEEKNVEIAIYSREGGVR
;
A
#
# COMPACT_ATOMS: atom_id res chain seq x y z
N MET A 1 -5.26 -1.63 -6.28
CA MET A 1 -4.17 -1.98 -5.33
C MET A 1 -4.48 -3.34 -4.73
N GLU A 2 -3.56 -4.30 -4.81
CA GLU A 2 -3.74 -5.60 -4.14
C GLU A 2 -3.32 -5.46 -2.68
N LEU A 3 -4.28 -5.69 -1.79
CA LEU A 3 -4.05 -5.78 -0.37
C LEU A 3 -3.71 -7.24 -0.06
N PRO A 4 -2.58 -7.55 0.59
CA PRO A 4 -2.36 -8.87 1.20
C PRO A 4 -3.60 -9.31 1.96
N LYS A 5 -3.80 -10.62 2.19
CA LYS A 5 -4.96 -11.14 2.95
C LYS A 5 -4.97 -10.56 4.38
N GLN A 6 -5.49 -9.37 4.53
CA GLN A 6 -5.51 -8.60 5.75
C GLN A 6 -6.88 -8.69 6.38
N ARG A 7 -6.91 -8.41 7.68
CA ARG A 7 -8.12 -8.49 8.47
C ARG A 7 -9.08 -7.38 8.05
N LYS A 8 -9.98 -7.71 7.12
CA LYS A 8 -11.20 -6.92 6.91
C LYS A 8 -12.00 -6.94 8.21
N ILE A 9 -12.22 -5.77 8.80
CA ILE A 9 -13.07 -5.62 9.99
C ILE A 9 -14.53 -5.35 9.62
N TYR A 10 -14.74 -4.80 8.41
CA TYR A 10 -16.03 -4.68 7.76
C TYR A 10 -15.84 -4.99 6.28
N SER A 11 -16.78 -5.73 5.68
CA SER A 11 -16.71 -6.16 4.29
C SER A 11 -18.04 -5.94 3.61
N ASP A 12 -18.00 -5.55 2.33
CA ASP A 12 -19.15 -5.50 1.43
C ASP A 12 -20.35 -4.71 1.98
N LEU A 13 -20.10 -3.64 2.76
CA LEU A 13 -21.16 -2.75 3.23
C LEU A 13 -21.63 -1.88 2.08
N GLU A 14 -22.92 -1.87 1.77
CA GLU A 14 -23.44 -1.00 0.70
C GLU A 14 -23.56 0.45 1.18
N THR A 15 -23.10 1.40 0.36
CA THR A 15 -23.22 2.85 0.66
C THR A 15 -24.67 3.30 0.83
N ARG A 16 -25.62 2.61 0.19
CA ARG A 16 -27.06 2.90 0.28
C ARG A 16 -27.66 2.64 1.66
N PHE A 17 -27.03 1.76 2.44
CA PHE A 17 -27.49 1.37 3.78
C PHE A 17 -26.52 1.80 4.89
N THR A 18 -25.42 2.44 4.53
CA THR A 18 -24.33 2.78 5.45
C THR A 18 -24.08 4.28 5.45
N ASP A 19 -24.31 4.94 6.57
CA ASP A 19 -23.88 6.32 6.78
C ASP A 19 -22.36 6.37 6.94
N LEU A 20 -21.67 6.80 5.88
CA LEU A 20 -20.22 6.89 5.84
C LEU A 20 -19.65 7.93 6.81
N GLU A 21 -20.38 9.01 7.12
CA GLU A 21 -19.92 10.00 8.10
C GLU A 21 -19.94 9.39 9.51
N SER A 22 -20.99 8.66 9.85
CA SER A 22 -21.08 7.92 11.11
C SER A 22 -20.05 6.79 11.21
N LEU A 23 -19.86 6.02 10.13
CA LEU A 23 -18.79 5.01 10.07
C LEU A 23 -17.41 5.65 10.26
N THR A 24 -17.12 6.77 9.60
CA THR A 24 -15.84 7.47 9.76
C THR A 24 -15.63 7.96 11.20
N LYS A 25 -16.68 8.46 11.87
CA LYS A 25 -16.62 8.84 13.29
C LYS A 25 -16.37 7.63 14.19
N GLU A 26 -16.95 6.48 13.87
CA GLU A 26 -16.71 5.22 14.57
C GLU A 26 -15.24 4.79 14.46
N LEU A 27 -14.69 4.78 13.24
CA LEU A 27 -13.30 4.39 12.99
C LEU A 27 -12.30 5.33 13.69
N LYS A 28 -12.62 6.63 13.74
CA LYS A 28 -11.88 7.62 14.55
C LYS A 28 -11.88 7.25 16.03
N ARG A 29 -13.06 6.98 16.61
CA ARG A 29 -13.19 6.63 18.03
C ARG A 29 -12.46 5.32 18.38
N ARG A 30 -12.49 4.36 17.46
CA ARG A 30 -11.80 3.06 17.59
C ARG A 30 -10.30 3.15 17.34
N LYS A 31 -9.75 4.33 17.03
CA LYS A 31 -8.32 4.53 16.76
C LYS A 31 -7.81 3.63 15.63
N LEU A 32 -8.60 3.47 14.56
CA LEU A 32 -8.22 2.63 13.43
C LEU A 32 -6.84 3.03 12.90
N THR A 33 -5.97 2.04 12.74
CA THR A 33 -4.79 2.11 11.87
C THR A 33 -5.03 1.19 10.70
N GLY A 34 -5.13 1.74 9.49
CA GLY A 34 -5.54 0.99 8.31
C GLY A 34 -6.20 1.86 7.25
N LEU A 35 -7.12 1.29 6.50
CA LEU A 35 -7.81 2.01 5.42
C LEU A 35 -9.28 1.64 5.31
N LEU A 36 -10.05 2.59 4.78
CA LEU A 36 -11.39 2.40 4.29
C LEU A 36 -11.33 2.49 2.76
N LYS A 37 -11.78 1.45 2.07
CA LYS A 37 -11.88 1.39 0.61
C LYS A 37 -13.34 1.46 0.21
N LEU A 38 -13.66 2.34 -0.72
CA LEU A 38 -14.92 2.37 -1.43
C LEU A 38 -14.72 1.95 -2.87
N THR A 39 -15.61 1.12 -3.36
CA THR A 39 -15.61 0.69 -4.76
C THR A 39 -16.88 1.20 -5.41
N PHE A 40 -16.73 2.07 -6.40
CA PHE A 40 -17.78 2.59 -7.25
C PHE A 40 -17.62 2.03 -8.67
N ASP A 41 -18.59 2.30 -9.55
CA ASP A 41 -18.53 1.84 -10.93
C ASP A 41 -17.39 2.51 -11.71
N ALA A 42 -17.17 3.81 -11.45
CA ALA A 42 -16.19 4.64 -12.15
C ALA A 42 -14.78 4.63 -11.51
N CYS A 43 -14.69 4.46 -10.19
CA CYS A 43 -13.43 4.57 -9.46
C CYS A 43 -13.43 3.81 -8.12
N GLU A 44 -12.23 3.67 -7.55
CA GLU A 44 -12.04 3.30 -6.15
C GLU A 44 -11.68 4.54 -5.33
N GLY A 45 -12.30 4.70 -4.16
CA GLY A 45 -11.89 5.68 -3.15
C GLY A 45 -11.14 5.01 -2.01
N ILE A 46 -10.03 5.58 -1.56
CA ILE A 46 -9.23 5.04 -0.46
C ILE A 46 -9.02 6.14 0.57
N ILE A 47 -9.33 5.87 1.84
CA ILE A 47 -9.11 6.79 2.97
C ILE A 47 -8.21 6.09 3.98
N PHE A 48 -7.07 6.70 4.29
CA PHE A 48 -6.08 6.14 5.20
C PHE A 48 -6.24 6.70 6.61
N PHE A 49 -6.21 5.80 7.60
CA PHE A 49 -6.32 6.12 9.02
C PHE A 49 -5.07 5.69 9.77
N ASP A 50 -4.62 6.52 10.70
CA ASP A 50 -3.53 6.24 11.64
C ASP A 50 -3.92 6.74 13.04
N ASP A 51 -4.00 5.82 14.01
CA ASP A 51 -4.54 6.06 15.37
C ASP A 51 -5.88 6.82 15.34
N GLY A 52 -6.74 6.49 14.37
CA GLY A 52 -8.03 7.13 14.12
C GLY A 52 -7.95 8.45 13.37
N GLY A 53 -6.78 9.05 13.19
CA GLY A 53 -6.59 10.24 12.37
C GLY A 53 -6.61 9.93 10.88
N ILE A 54 -7.36 10.69 10.06
CA ILE A 54 -7.26 10.57 8.60
C ILE A 54 -5.96 11.24 8.14
N ILE A 55 -5.04 10.43 7.60
CA ILE A 55 -3.70 10.87 7.17
C ILE A 55 -3.60 11.12 5.68
N ASP A 56 -4.41 10.47 4.86
CA ASP A 56 -4.53 10.77 3.43
C ASP A 56 -5.82 10.21 2.81
N GLY A 57 -6.08 10.58 1.55
CA GLY A 57 -7.12 9.97 0.72
C GLY A 57 -6.80 10.05 -0.76
N TYR A 58 -7.34 9.12 -1.53
CA TYR A 58 -7.11 8.98 -2.97
C TYR A 58 -8.35 8.49 -3.71
N GLU A 59 -8.55 8.97 -4.93
CA GLU A 59 -9.43 8.34 -5.92
C GLU A 59 -8.55 7.68 -7.00
N VAL A 60 -8.89 6.44 -7.36
CA VAL A 60 -8.20 5.67 -8.40
C VAL A 60 -9.22 5.35 -9.49
N PHE A 61 -9.10 6.04 -10.62
CA PHE A 61 -9.89 5.77 -11.82
C PHE A 61 -9.22 4.65 -12.62
N ARG A 62 -10.00 3.89 -13.41
CA ARG A 62 -9.48 2.72 -14.15
C ARG A 62 -8.27 3.12 -15.00
N ASP A 63 -7.17 2.38 -14.81
CA ASP A 63 -5.90 2.55 -15.52
C ASP A 63 -5.24 3.94 -15.39
N GLU A 64 -5.68 4.76 -14.43
CA GLU A 64 -5.11 6.08 -14.15
C GLU A 64 -4.25 6.09 -12.88
N LEU A 65 -3.38 7.10 -12.79
CA LEU A 65 -2.64 7.35 -11.56
C LEU A 65 -3.60 7.78 -10.44
N PRO A 66 -3.35 7.37 -9.19
CA PRO A 66 -4.11 7.84 -8.04
C PRO A 66 -4.16 9.36 -7.97
N VAL A 67 -5.36 9.92 -7.86
CA VAL A 67 -5.59 11.35 -7.68
C VAL A 67 -5.75 11.63 -6.19
N LYS A 68 -4.99 12.60 -5.67
CA LYS A 68 -5.05 12.94 -4.26
C LYS A 68 -6.42 13.54 -3.90
N ASP A 69 -7.10 12.91 -2.95
CA ASP A 69 -8.35 13.37 -2.37
C ASP A 69 -8.08 13.85 -0.94
N ARG A 70 -8.13 15.18 -0.75
CA ARG A 70 -7.75 15.85 0.50
C ARG A 70 -8.52 15.30 1.71
N LYS A 71 -7.93 14.29 2.37
CA LYS A 71 -8.51 13.52 3.49
C LYS A 71 -9.81 12.79 3.12
N GLY A 72 -9.96 12.31 1.90
CA GLY A 72 -11.09 11.49 1.48
C GLY A 72 -12.40 12.26 1.28
N ARG A 73 -12.35 13.58 1.10
CA ARG A 73 -13.54 14.42 1.04
C ARG A 73 -14.35 14.15 -0.23
N SER A 74 -13.71 14.11 -1.40
CA SER A 74 -14.38 13.83 -2.67
C SER A 74 -15.04 12.45 -2.64
N THR A 75 -14.32 11.48 -2.09
CA THR A 75 -14.77 10.11 -1.89
C THR A 75 -16.02 10.03 -1.00
N ILE A 76 -16.05 10.78 0.11
CA ILE A 76 -17.20 10.84 1.02
C ILE A 76 -18.41 11.53 0.35
N GLU A 77 -18.18 12.59 -0.42
CA GLU A 77 -19.27 13.26 -1.14
C GLU A 77 -19.84 12.37 -2.26
N ARG A 78 -18.98 11.65 -2.98
CA ARG A 78 -19.38 10.68 -4.02
C ARG A 78 -20.28 9.59 -3.45
N SER A 79 -19.96 9.05 -2.27
CA SER A 79 -20.76 7.98 -1.67
C SER A 79 -22.22 8.36 -1.37
N LYS A 80 -22.54 9.66 -1.34
CA LYS A 80 -23.90 10.17 -1.13
C LYS A 80 -24.76 10.11 -2.39
N ILE A 81 -24.14 10.06 -3.57
CA ILE A 81 -24.82 10.14 -4.88
C ILE A 81 -24.58 8.93 -5.77
N GLU A 82 -23.47 8.21 -5.56
CA GLU A 82 -23.06 7.04 -6.33
C GLU A 82 -23.09 5.79 -5.43
N PRO A 83 -23.92 4.78 -5.76
CA PRO A 83 -23.88 3.49 -5.11
C PRO A 83 -22.49 2.84 -5.18
N GLY A 84 -22.08 2.21 -4.10
CA GLY A 84 -20.84 1.46 -4.04
C GLY A 84 -20.80 0.52 -2.85
N THR A 85 -19.67 -0.18 -2.72
CA THR A 85 -19.38 -1.05 -1.57
C THR A 85 -18.26 -0.45 -0.73
N ILE A 86 -18.30 -0.70 0.57
CA ILE A 86 -17.31 -0.24 1.54
C ILE A 86 -16.67 -1.47 2.19
N ASP A 87 -15.35 -1.52 2.13
CA ASP A 87 -14.52 -2.41 2.92
C ASP A 87 -13.68 -1.59 3.90
N VAL A 88 -13.45 -2.12 5.10
CA VAL A 88 -12.55 -1.52 6.08
C VAL A 88 -11.52 -2.54 6.51
N TYR A 89 -10.25 -2.16 6.43
CA TYR A 89 -9.10 -3.00 6.74
C TYR A 89 -8.36 -2.42 7.93
N GLU A 90 -8.11 -3.26 8.93
CA GLU A 90 -7.13 -2.98 9.98
C GLU A 90 -5.78 -3.46 9.49
N LEU A 91 -4.77 -2.58 9.52
CA LEU A 91 -3.45 -2.85 8.96
C LEU A 91 -2.36 -2.57 10.00
N PRO A 92 -1.26 -3.35 10.01
CA PRO A 92 -0.02 -2.94 10.64
C PRO A 92 0.43 -1.57 10.13
N ARG A 93 1.10 -0.80 10.97
CA ARG A 93 1.56 0.57 10.63
C ARG A 93 2.54 0.55 9.47
N GLU A 94 3.38 -0.47 9.41
CA GLU A 94 4.41 -0.69 8.40
C GLU A 94 3.77 -0.88 7.02
N ILE A 95 2.71 -1.70 6.96
CA ILE A 95 1.88 -1.86 5.76
C ILE A 95 1.23 -0.56 5.33
N LEU A 96 0.64 0.16 6.28
CA LEU A 96 -0.01 1.43 6.01
C LEU A 96 0.98 2.42 5.39
N GLN A 97 2.21 2.49 5.91
CA GLN A 97 3.28 3.33 5.38
C GLN A 97 3.64 2.96 3.93
N ILE A 98 3.76 1.66 3.61
CA ILE A 98 4.02 1.20 2.24
C ILE A 98 2.94 1.70 1.28
N PHE A 99 1.66 1.54 1.63
CA PHE A 99 0.56 1.99 0.77
C PHE A 99 0.50 3.49 0.60
N VAL A 100 0.70 4.23 1.69
CA VAL A 100 0.74 5.68 1.64
C VAL A 100 1.90 6.17 0.77
N MET A 101 3.10 5.58 0.88
CA MET A 101 4.25 5.96 0.05
C MET A 101 4.04 5.65 -1.43
N THR A 102 3.60 4.43 -1.74
CA THR A 102 3.42 3.98 -3.13
C THR A 102 2.30 4.71 -3.88
N LEU A 103 1.32 5.27 -3.16
CA LEU A 103 0.29 6.14 -3.75
C LEU A 103 0.67 7.63 -3.75
N ARG A 104 1.52 8.08 -2.81
CA ARG A 104 1.95 9.47 -2.71
C ARG A 104 3.01 9.83 -3.74
N GLU A 105 3.96 8.94 -3.94
CA GLU A 105 5.22 9.26 -4.58
C GLU A 105 5.40 8.49 -5.87
N ARG A 106 6.11 9.10 -6.83
CA ARG A 106 6.66 8.35 -7.95
C ARG A 106 7.97 7.71 -7.48
N PRO A 107 8.29 6.49 -7.92
CA PRO A 107 9.57 5.91 -7.55
C PRO A 107 10.70 6.80 -8.06
N ASN A 108 11.68 7.04 -7.20
CA ASN A 108 12.87 7.83 -7.52
C ASN A 108 13.74 7.11 -8.55
N GLN A 109 13.69 5.77 -8.56
CA GLN A 109 14.43 4.94 -9.50
C GLN A 109 13.62 3.71 -9.89
N ARG A 110 13.77 3.27 -11.15
CA ARG A 110 13.31 1.96 -11.63
C ARG A 110 14.50 1.19 -12.16
N LEU A 111 14.60 -0.07 -11.77
CA LEU A 111 15.65 -1.00 -12.14
C LEU A 111 15.03 -2.26 -12.76
N HIS A 112 15.84 -2.98 -13.51
CA HIS A 112 15.45 -4.24 -14.12
C HIS A 112 16.46 -5.34 -13.77
N THR A 113 15.98 -6.53 -13.43
CA THR A 113 16.85 -7.65 -13.04
C THR A 113 17.64 -8.25 -14.21
N MET A 114 17.31 -7.83 -15.45
CA MET A 114 18.13 -8.08 -16.64
C MET A 114 19.54 -7.47 -16.52
N TYR A 115 19.68 -6.40 -15.74
CA TYR A 115 20.93 -5.67 -15.56
C TYR A 115 21.32 -5.51 -14.08
N THR A 116 20.47 -5.95 -13.16
CA THR A 116 20.63 -5.74 -11.71
C THR A 116 20.44 -7.05 -10.96
N ASP A 117 21.45 -7.43 -10.19
CA ASP A 117 21.34 -8.56 -9.25
C ASP A 117 20.60 -8.09 -8.00
N PHE A 118 19.44 -8.67 -7.72
CA PHE A 118 18.57 -8.19 -6.64
C PHE A 118 19.17 -8.40 -5.25
N ARG A 119 19.90 -9.50 -5.01
CA ARG A 119 20.59 -9.72 -3.73
C ARG A 119 21.73 -8.71 -3.55
N LYS A 120 22.51 -8.45 -4.59
CA LYS A 120 23.55 -7.40 -4.54
C LYS A 120 22.96 -6.01 -4.35
N LEU A 121 21.78 -5.73 -4.92
CA LEU A 121 21.06 -4.49 -4.65
C LEU A 121 20.74 -4.35 -3.17
N LEU A 122 20.18 -5.37 -2.51
CA LEU A 122 19.88 -5.31 -1.08
C LEU A 122 21.14 -5.02 -0.24
N ILE A 123 22.27 -5.68 -0.54
CA ILE A 123 23.56 -5.40 0.12
C ILE A 123 24.00 -3.94 -0.10
N PHE A 124 23.88 -3.44 -1.33
CA PHE A 124 24.22 -2.05 -1.66
C PHE A 124 23.34 -1.06 -0.87
N LEU A 125 22.03 -1.32 -0.77
CA LEU A 125 21.10 -0.46 -0.05
C LEU A 125 21.41 -0.41 1.46
N GLU A 126 21.76 -1.54 2.07
CA GLU A 126 22.22 -1.62 3.46
C GLU A 126 23.48 -0.79 3.69
N GLN A 127 24.49 -0.93 2.82
CA GLN A 127 25.74 -0.17 2.92
C GLN A 127 25.52 1.35 2.85
N HIS A 128 24.53 1.78 2.07
CA HIS A 128 24.20 3.19 1.87
C HIS A 128 23.08 3.70 2.80
N LYS A 129 22.60 2.85 3.72
CA LYS A 129 21.57 3.18 4.71
C LYS A 129 20.30 3.78 4.09
N LEU A 130 19.83 3.22 2.97
CA LEU A 130 18.63 3.72 2.29
C LEU A 130 17.37 3.49 3.15
N TYR A 131 16.55 4.51 3.30
CA TYR A 131 15.24 4.37 3.91
C TYR A 131 14.14 4.43 2.84
N GLY A 132 13.09 3.62 3.01
CA GLY A 132 11.93 3.65 2.11
C GLY A 132 11.43 2.26 1.74
N THR A 133 10.92 2.12 0.52
CA THR A 133 10.26 0.89 0.09
C THR A 133 10.74 0.47 -1.29
N LEU A 134 10.95 -0.83 -1.49
CA LEU A 134 11.06 -1.43 -2.82
C LEU A 134 9.72 -2.03 -3.21
N GLU A 135 9.24 -1.74 -4.40
CA GLU A 135 8.16 -2.49 -5.06
C GLU A 135 8.80 -3.38 -6.13
N VAL A 136 8.54 -4.68 -6.06
CA VAL A 136 9.08 -5.69 -6.96
C VAL A 136 7.91 -6.28 -7.74
N LYS A 137 7.90 -6.10 -9.06
CA LYS A 137 6.80 -6.57 -9.93
C LYS A 137 7.19 -7.88 -10.60
N THR A 138 6.58 -8.97 -10.16
CA THR A 138 6.82 -10.32 -10.66
C THR A 138 5.60 -10.83 -11.44
N SER A 139 5.73 -12.00 -12.07
CA SER A 139 4.60 -12.66 -12.75
C SER A 139 3.49 -13.10 -11.78
N ARG A 140 3.84 -13.30 -10.50
CA ARG A 140 2.90 -13.72 -9.43
C ARG A 140 2.25 -12.57 -8.68
N GLY A 141 2.67 -11.33 -8.95
CA GLY A 141 2.10 -10.13 -8.33
C GLY A 141 3.17 -9.14 -7.89
N ARG A 142 2.80 -8.27 -6.94
CA ARG A 142 3.71 -7.26 -6.38
C ARG A 142 4.23 -7.68 -5.02
N GLY A 143 5.56 -7.65 -4.87
CA GLY A 143 6.26 -7.71 -3.60
C GLY A 143 6.62 -6.32 -3.10
N TYR A 144 6.57 -6.11 -1.79
CA TYR A 144 6.96 -4.85 -1.16
C TYR A 144 7.98 -5.13 -0.06
N VAL A 145 9.13 -4.44 -0.09
CA VAL A 145 10.19 -4.55 0.92
C VAL A 145 10.33 -3.21 1.62
N LEU A 146 10.00 -3.14 2.92
CA LEU A 146 10.19 -1.96 3.73
C LEU A 146 11.61 -1.93 4.28
N LEU A 147 12.31 -0.82 4.06
CA LEU A 147 13.70 -0.62 4.40
C LEU A 147 13.86 0.38 5.55
N ASP A 148 14.62 -0.04 6.56
CA ASP A 148 15.17 0.85 7.59
C ASP A 148 16.70 0.76 7.58
N ALA A 149 17.37 1.88 7.34
CA ALA A 149 18.81 1.95 7.12
C ALA A 149 19.31 0.88 6.12
N GLY A 150 18.54 0.66 5.07
CA GLY A 150 18.80 -0.26 3.97
C GLY A 150 18.54 -1.73 4.29
N LYS A 151 18.16 -2.05 5.53
CA LYS A 151 17.78 -3.40 5.94
C LYS A 151 16.29 -3.64 5.71
N PRO A 152 15.90 -4.77 5.12
CA PRO A 152 14.51 -5.22 5.14
C PRO A 152 14.04 -5.39 6.59
N ILE A 153 13.08 -4.58 7.01
CA ILE A 153 12.43 -4.74 8.33
C ILE A 153 11.09 -5.46 8.23
N ASP A 154 10.44 -5.37 7.07
CA ASP A 154 9.24 -6.13 6.76
C ASP A 154 9.12 -6.32 5.25
N VAL A 155 8.49 -7.41 4.84
CA VAL A 155 8.29 -7.78 3.45
C VAL A 155 6.89 -8.33 3.27
N PHE A 156 6.25 -7.98 2.16
CA PHE A 156 4.93 -8.49 1.82
C PHE A 156 4.94 -8.99 0.39
N PHE A 157 4.52 -10.23 0.21
CA PHE A 157 4.43 -10.83 -1.11
C PHE A 157 3.35 -11.90 -1.10
N CYS A 158 2.41 -11.82 -2.06
CA CYS A 158 1.24 -12.68 -2.12
C CYS A 158 0.48 -12.72 -0.77
N ASP A 159 0.40 -13.89 -0.12
CA ASP A 159 -0.21 -14.08 1.20
C ASP A 159 0.80 -14.31 2.32
N ARG A 160 2.08 -13.99 2.09
CA ARG A 160 3.15 -14.06 3.10
C ARG A 160 3.61 -12.69 3.56
N CYS A 161 4.19 -12.65 4.75
CA CYS A 161 4.90 -11.50 5.29
C CYS A 161 6.26 -11.88 5.91
N GLY A 162 7.07 -10.88 6.24
CA GLY A 162 8.35 -11.04 6.93
C GLY A 162 9.40 -11.82 6.13
N SER A 163 10.25 -12.59 6.84
CA SER A 163 11.36 -13.33 6.25
C SER A 163 10.92 -14.34 5.19
N ASP A 164 9.81 -15.04 5.43
CA ASP A 164 9.31 -16.05 4.48
C ASP A 164 8.89 -15.42 3.15
N ALA A 165 8.30 -14.21 3.21
CA ALA A 165 7.98 -13.44 2.02
C ALA A 165 9.23 -12.95 1.29
N LEU A 166 10.29 -12.58 2.03
CA LEU A 166 11.55 -12.16 1.44
C LEU A 166 12.24 -13.31 0.69
N GLU A 167 12.36 -14.48 1.31
CA GLU A 167 12.99 -15.64 0.67
C GLU A 167 12.23 -16.06 -0.60
N GLU A 168 10.90 -16.14 -0.54
CA GLU A 168 10.09 -16.47 -1.73
C GLU A 168 10.24 -15.43 -2.84
N LEU A 169 10.30 -14.14 -2.48
CA LEU A 169 10.51 -13.07 -3.46
C LEU A 169 11.90 -13.13 -4.09
N LEU A 170 12.94 -13.45 -3.30
CA LEU A 170 14.31 -13.61 -3.80
C LEU A 170 14.42 -14.78 -4.78
N ASP A 171 13.87 -15.94 -4.41
CA ASP A 171 13.89 -17.13 -5.27
C ASP A 171 13.15 -16.87 -6.59
N LEU A 172 11.98 -16.24 -6.53
CA LEU A 172 11.20 -15.92 -7.73
C LEU A 172 11.92 -14.92 -8.63
N VAL A 173 12.60 -13.92 -8.06
CA VAL A 173 13.35 -12.92 -8.84
C VAL A 173 14.56 -13.55 -9.55
N ASP A 174 15.18 -14.58 -8.98
CA ASP A 174 16.26 -15.30 -9.67
C ASP A 174 15.75 -16.12 -10.87
N GLU A 175 14.55 -16.70 -10.73
CA GLU A 175 13.87 -17.43 -11.79
C GLU A 175 13.41 -16.49 -12.91
N GLU A 176 12.76 -15.38 -12.52
CA GLU A 176 12.24 -14.34 -13.41
C GLU A 176 13.35 -13.33 -13.76
N LYS A 177 14.17 -13.67 -14.76
CA LYS A 177 15.29 -12.84 -15.25
C LYS A 177 14.92 -11.44 -15.79
N ASN A 178 13.64 -11.05 -15.70
CA ASN A 178 13.12 -9.79 -16.19
C ASN A 178 12.02 -9.25 -15.25
N VAL A 179 12.42 -8.92 -14.02
CA VAL A 179 11.58 -8.27 -13.00
C VAL A 179 11.89 -6.78 -12.90
N GLU A 180 10.86 -5.95 -12.81
CA GLU A 180 10.98 -4.51 -12.52
C GLU A 180 11.03 -4.29 -11.00
N ILE A 181 12.00 -3.48 -10.57
CA ILE A 181 12.14 -3.03 -9.18
C ILE A 181 12.00 -1.51 -9.15
N ALA A 182 10.99 -1.01 -8.46
CA ALA A 182 10.77 0.42 -8.24
C ALA A 182 11.21 0.80 -6.81
N ILE A 183 12.02 1.84 -6.69
CA ILE A 183 12.59 2.31 -5.42
C ILE A 183 11.91 3.61 -5.02
N TYR A 184 11.27 3.62 -3.86
CA TYR A 184 10.66 4.78 -3.23
C TYR A 184 11.51 5.17 -2.02
N SER A 185 12.46 6.09 -2.22
CA SER A 185 13.40 6.53 -1.18
C SER A 185 12.84 7.71 -0.38
N ARG A 186 13.12 7.75 0.93
CA ARG A 186 12.78 8.89 1.80
C ARG A 186 13.98 9.35 2.62
N GLU A 187 13.92 10.60 3.09
CA GLU A 187 14.86 11.11 4.08
C GLU A 187 14.53 10.52 5.47
N GLY A 188 15.42 9.68 6.02
CA GLY A 188 15.35 9.19 7.42
C GLY A 188 14.54 7.91 7.70
N GLY A 189 14.66 7.42 8.94
CA GLY A 189 14.16 6.12 9.44
C GLY A 189 12.66 5.95 9.61
N VAL A 190 12.24 4.68 9.74
CA VAL A 190 10.86 4.32 10.17
C VAL A 190 10.70 4.81 11.61
N ARG A 191 9.78 5.75 11.82
CA ARG A 191 9.35 6.19 13.15
C ARG A 191 8.01 5.56 13.51
#